data_AF-A0A7C6F7N7-F1
#
_entry.id   AF-A0A7C6F7N7-F1
#
_cell.length_a   1.000
_cell.length_b   1.000
_cell.length_c   1.000
_cell.angle_alpha   90.00
_cell.angle_beta   90.00
_cell.angle_gamma   90.00
#
_symmetry.space_group_name_H-M   'P 1'
#
loop_
_entity.id
_entity.type
_entity.pdbx_description
1 polymer ?
#
loop_
_entity_poly.entity_id
_entity_poly.type
_entity_poly.pdbx_seq_one_letter_code
_entity_poly.pdbx_strand_id
1 'polypeptide(L)'
;MTTRALSLVALLAPTVAGAQNLAIPSVEADPAILLGCLASGKSTGTCLGAMTLDCTAENEIGNENLEERLCVDEELGVWRDLVRQAEGRVQFRIGQTPQSERPALSGNPGRLAQETGRAWQDWVQKQCRLERVAAGHSDRRAIIEDTCLRDLTAARYRRLLALDAILGGN
;
A
#
# COMPACT_ATOMS: atom_id res chain seq x y z
N MET A 1 66.10 -46.85 -13.40
CA MET A 1 64.78 -46.84 -12.74
C MET A 1 64.56 -45.46 -12.17
N THR A 2 63.77 -44.62 -12.83
CA THR A 2 63.45 -43.25 -12.35
C THR A 2 61.97 -43.00 -12.56
N THR A 3 61.23 -43.03 -11.46
CA THR A 3 59.79 -42.77 -11.37
C THR A 3 59.57 -41.25 -11.40
N ARG A 4 58.86 -40.73 -12.40
CA ARG A 4 58.39 -39.34 -12.41
C ARG A 4 56.92 -39.30 -12.01
N ALA A 5 56.64 -38.65 -10.88
CA ALA A 5 55.31 -38.30 -10.42
C ALA A 5 54.80 -37.08 -11.20
N LEU A 6 53.59 -37.18 -11.76
CA LEU A 6 52.86 -36.07 -12.37
C LEU A 6 51.84 -35.56 -11.36
N SER A 7 52.12 -34.39 -10.77
CA SER A 7 51.14 -33.63 -10.00
C SER A 7 50.27 -32.82 -10.95
N LEU A 8 49.00 -33.23 -11.11
CA LEU A 8 47.99 -32.48 -11.82
C LEU A 8 47.39 -31.46 -10.84
N VAL A 9 47.76 -30.18 -10.98
CA VAL A 9 47.11 -29.08 -10.25
C VAL A 9 45.82 -28.75 -11.00
N ALA A 10 44.68 -29.16 -10.44
CA ALA A 10 43.36 -28.77 -10.92
C ALA A 10 43.09 -27.30 -10.55
N LEU A 11 43.18 -26.42 -11.54
CA LEU A 11 42.74 -25.03 -11.43
C LEU A 11 41.21 -25.00 -11.40
N LEU A 12 40.64 -24.95 -10.20
CA LEU A 12 39.26 -24.56 -9.95
C LEU A 12 39.09 -23.08 -10.33
N ALA A 13 38.59 -22.81 -11.53
CA ALA A 13 38.10 -21.49 -11.88
C ALA A 13 36.79 -21.22 -11.12
N PRO A 14 36.68 -20.12 -10.34
CA PRO A 14 35.41 -19.73 -9.76
C PRO A 14 34.51 -19.25 -10.90
N THR A 15 33.47 -20.03 -11.23
CA THR A 15 32.37 -19.53 -12.07
C THR A 15 31.61 -18.48 -11.27
N VAL A 16 32.00 -17.23 -11.44
CA VAL A 16 31.19 -16.08 -11.04
C VAL A 16 29.89 -16.19 -11.81
N ALA A 17 28.84 -16.67 -11.15
CA ALA A 17 27.48 -16.59 -11.64
C ALA A 17 27.14 -15.10 -11.78
N GLY A 18 27.24 -14.57 -13.01
CA GLY A 18 26.75 -13.24 -13.31
C GLY A 18 25.26 -13.23 -13.02
N ALA A 19 24.86 -12.55 -11.94
CA ALA A 19 23.49 -12.14 -11.74
C ALA A 19 23.13 -11.30 -12.97
N GLN A 20 22.38 -11.89 -13.91
CA GLN A 20 21.78 -11.13 -14.99
C GLN A 20 20.89 -10.10 -14.30
N ASN A 21 21.18 -8.81 -14.51
CA ASN A 21 20.36 -7.71 -14.00
C ASN A 21 18.97 -7.85 -14.65
N LEU A 22 18.09 -8.63 -14.03
CA LEU A 22 16.68 -8.71 -14.37
C LEU A 22 16.10 -7.35 -13.98
N ALA A 23 15.92 -6.46 -14.96
CA ALA A 23 15.17 -5.23 -14.76
C ALA A 23 13.74 -5.63 -14.37
N ILE A 24 13.34 -5.30 -13.14
CA ILE A 24 11.96 -5.49 -12.69
C ILE A 24 11.13 -4.42 -13.41
N PRO A 25 10.06 -4.79 -14.14
CA PRO A 25 9.18 -3.81 -14.75
C PRO A 25 8.63 -2.84 -13.69
N SER A 26 8.60 -1.55 -14.02
CA SER A 26 8.06 -0.48 -13.19
C SER A 26 7.12 0.38 -14.03
N VAL A 27 6.24 1.11 -13.35
CA VAL A 27 5.39 2.14 -13.96
C VAL A 27 5.75 3.50 -13.36
N GLU A 28 5.49 4.57 -14.10
CA GLU A 28 5.51 5.94 -13.59
C GLU A 28 4.08 6.37 -13.33
N ALA A 29 3.76 6.73 -12.08
CA ALA A 29 2.43 7.16 -11.68
C ALA A 29 2.53 8.51 -10.96
N ASP A 30 1.77 9.52 -11.40
CA ASP A 30 1.81 10.86 -10.81
C ASP A 30 0.85 11.00 -9.62
N PRO A 31 1.35 11.16 -8.37
CA PRO A 31 0.50 11.39 -7.22
C PRO A 31 -0.32 12.69 -7.31
N ALA A 32 0.12 13.67 -8.11
CA ALA A 32 -0.57 14.94 -8.27
C ALA A 32 -1.97 14.78 -8.88
N ILE A 33 -2.23 13.70 -9.63
CA ILE A 33 -3.56 13.39 -10.16
C ILE A 33 -4.56 13.11 -9.03
N LEU A 34 -4.21 12.20 -8.12
CA LEU A 34 -5.04 11.87 -6.96
C LEU A 34 -5.16 13.08 -6.02
N LEU A 35 -4.02 13.70 -5.67
CA LEU A 35 -3.98 14.84 -4.75
C LEU A 35 -4.73 16.05 -5.31
N GLY A 36 -4.60 16.32 -6.60
CA GLY A 36 -5.33 17.38 -7.31
C GLY A 36 -6.84 17.13 -7.32
N CYS A 37 -7.27 15.89 -7.55
CA CYS A 37 -8.68 15.53 -7.44
C CYS A 37 -9.24 15.79 -6.02
N LEU A 38 -8.51 15.40 -4.98
CA LEU A 38 -8.92 15.65 -3.60
C LEU A 38 -8.93 17.15 -3.27
N ALA A 39 -7.91 17.89 -3.73
CA ALA A 39 -7.79 19.33 -3.52
C ALA A 39 -8.92 20.12 -4.20
N SER A 40 -9.51 19.59 -5.28
CA SER A 40 -10.69 20.19 -5.93
C SER A 40 -11.99 19.98 -5.16
N GLY A 41 -11.95 19.44 -3.94
CA GLY A 41 -13.13 19.21 -3.09
C GLY A 41 -14.00 18.01 -3.50
N LYS A 42 -13.53 17.17 -4.43
CA LYS A 42 -14.25 15.95 -4.81
C LYS A 42 -14.17 14.92 -3.68
N SER A 43 -15.17 14.03 -3.66
CA SER A 43 -15.22 12.97 -2.66
C SER A 43 -14.10 11.94 -2.87
N THR A 44 -13.67 11.27 -1.80
CA THR A 44 -12.66 10.18 -1.91
C THR A 44 -13.08 9.09 -2.89
N GLY A 45 -14.38 8.79 -2.98
CA GLY A 45 -14.91 7.80 -3.94
C GLY A 45 -14.85 8.29 -5.40
N THR A 46 -14.92 9.59 -5.63
CA THR A 46 -14.77 10.19 -6.97
C THR A 46 -13.31 10.19 -7.42
N CYS A 47 -12.36 10.33 -6.48
CA CYS A 47 -10.93 10.34 -6.78
C CYS A 47 -10.29 8.95 -6.76
N LEU A 48 -11.03 7.93 -6.33
CA LEU A 48 -10.56 6.55 -6.28
C LEU A 48 -10.30 6.03 -7.69
N GLY A 49 -9.10 5.51 -7.92
CA GLY A 49 -8.67 5.00 -9.21
C GLY A 49 -8.21 6.08 -10.18
N ALA A 50 -8.25 7.37 -9.82
CA ALA A 50 -7.88 8.46 -10.74
C ALA A 50 -6.42 8.36 -11.17
N MET A 51 -5.51 8.10 -10.22
CA MET A 51 -4.09 7.93 -10.49
C MET A 51 -3.80 6.58 -11.18
N THR A 52 -4.55 5.52 -10.82
CA THR A 52 -4.45 4.23 -11.51
C THR A 52 -4.78 4.39 -12.99
N LEU A 53 -5.89 5.05 -13.32
CA LEU A 53 -6.36 5.26 -14.70
C LEU A 53 -5.35 6.09 -15.52
N ASP A 54 -4.81 7.14 -14.93
CA ASP A 54 -3.79 7.99 -15.54
C ASP A 54 -2.50 7.20 -15.81
N CYS A 55 -1.99 6.49 -14.79
CA CYS A 55 -0.83 5.61 -14.91
C CYS A 55 -0.99 4.56 -16.02
N THR A 56 -2.14 3.89 -16.12
CA THR A 56 -2.39 2.91 -17.20
C THR A 56 -2.50 3.54 -18.59
N ALA A 57 -2.79 4.84 -18.68
CA ALA A 57 -2.83 5.53 -19.97
C ALA A 57 -1.44 5.98 -20.45
N GLU A 58 -0.50 6.19 -19.52
CA GLU A 58 0.84 6.72 -19.80
C GLU A 58 1.94 5.65 -19.89
N ASN A 59 1.67 4.44 -19.39
CA ASN A 59 2.64 3.35 -19.38
C ASN A 59 2.28 2.28 -20.41
N GLU A 60 3.29 1.65 -21.01
CA GLU A 60 3.14 0.47 -21.87
C GLU A 60 4.25 -0.53 -21.56
N ILE A 61 3.97 -1.50 -20.68
CA ILE A 61 4.95 -2.54 -20.29
C ILE A 61 4.78 -3.86 -21.06
N GLY A 62 3.83 -3.91 -22.00
CA GLY A 62 3.51 -5.10 -22.82
C GLY A 62 2.78 -6.22 -22.07
N ASN A 63 2.32 -5.96 -20.84
CA ASN A 63 1.49 -6.86 -20.04
C ASN A 63 0.46 -6.06 -19.24
N GLU A 64 -0.74 -5.92 -19.81
CA GLU A 64 -1.85 -5.11 -19.25
C GLU A 64 -2.19 -5.48 -17.80
N ASN A 65 -2.21 -6.77 -17.47
CA ASN A 65 -2.51 -7.22 -16.10
C ASN A 65 -1.40 -6.81 -15.11
N LEU A 66 -0.13 -6.90 -15.50
CA LEU A 66 0.99 -6.47 -14.65
C LEU A 66 1.00 -4.94 -14.53
N GLU A 67 0.69 -4.22 -15.60
CA GLU A 67 0.65 -2.76 -15.67
C GLU A 67 -0.40 -2.20 -14.73
N GLU A 68 -1.64 -2.68 -14.88
CA GLU A 68 -2.76 -2.29 -14.02
C GLU A 68 -2.43 -2.57 -12.56
N ARG A 69 -1.83 -3.73 -12.27
CA ARG A 69 -1.45 -4.09 -10.90
C ARG A 69 -0.44 -3.11 -10.31
N LEU A 70 0.61 -2.76 -11.06
CA LEU A 70 1.63 -1.82 -10.60
C LEU A 70 1.03 -0.43 -10.39
N CYS A 71 0.19 0.04 -11.32
CA CYS A 71 -0.51 1.32 -11.18
C CYS A 71 -1.45 1.36 -9.96
N VAL A 72 -2.15 0.25 -9.66
CA VAL A 72 -2.97 0.12 -8.44
C VAL A 72 -2.11 0.17 -7.18
N ASP A 73 -0.95 -0.50 -7.15
CA ASP A 73 -0.05 -0.50 -5.99
C ASP A 73 0.55 0.89 -5.72
N GLU A 74 0.91 1.63 -6.77
CA GLU A 74 1.36 3.03 -6.65
C GLU A 74 0.27 3.93 -6.03
N GLU A 75 -0.97 3.85 -6.53
CA GLU A 75 -2.08 4.63 -5.95
C GLU A 75 -2.39 4.19 -4.49
N LEU A 76 -2.33 2.88 -4.22
CA LEU A 76 -2.46 2.35 -2.85
C LEU A 76 -1.35 2.91 -1.93
N GLY A 77 -0.13 3.08 -2.42
CA GLY A 77 0.96 3.75 -1.72
C GLY A 77 0.57 5.16 -1.26
N VAL A 78 0.03 5.97 -2.16
CA VAL A 78 -0.43 7.34 -1.85
C VAL A 78 -1.58 7.32 -0.84
N TRP A 79 -2.56 6.41 -0.99
CA TRP A 79 -3.65 6.28 0.00
C TRP A 79 -3.14 5.88 1.39
N ARG A 80 -2.15 5.00 1.49
CA ARG A 80 -1.51 4.62 2.76
C ARG A 80 -0.85 5.82 3.43
N ASP A 81 -0.16 6.68 2.66
CA ASP A 81 0.41 7.91 3.18
C ASP A 81 -0.64 8.88 3.71
N LEU A 82 -1.72 9.07 2.96
CA LEU A 82 -2.84 9.91 3.37
C LEU A 82 -3.49 9.39 4.66
N VAL A 83 -3.67 8.06 4.80
CA VAL A 83 -4.15 7.43 6.05
C VAL A 83 -3.18 7.72 7.20
N ARG A 84 -1.87 7.49 7.04
CA ARG A 84 -0.88 7.74 8.11
C ARG A 84 -0.92 9.19 8.60
N GLN A 85 -0.99 10.15 7.67
CA GLN A 85 -1.10 11.57 8.01
C GLN A 85 -2.40 11.88 8.76
N ALA A 86 -3.54 11.32 8.31
CA ALA A 86 -4.83 11.52 8.96
C ALA A 86 -4.89 10.87 10.35
N GLU A 87 -4.31 9.68 10.53
CA GLU A 87 -4.19 9.02 11.84
C GLU A 87 -3.36 9.87 12.80
N GLY A 88 -2.24 10.45 12.34
CA GLY A 88 -1.43 11.37 13.13
C GLY A 88 -2.21 12.58 13.62
N ARG A 89 -3.01 13.21 12.75
CA ARG A 89 -3.88 14.35 13.12
C ARG A 89 -4.95 13.96 14.13
N VAL A 90 -5.65 12.85 13.88
CA VAL A 90 -6.67 12.32 14.79
C VAL A 90 -6.06 12.02 16.16
N GLN A 91 -4.92 11.32 16.19
CA GLN A 91 -4.22 11.00 17.44
C GLN A 91 -3.79 12.27 18.19
N PHE A 92 -3.32 13.29 17.47
CA PHE A 92 -2.95 14.58 18.06
C PHE A 92 -4.16 15.29 18.69
N ARG A 93 -5.29 15.40 17.99
CA ARG A 93 -6.52 15.99 18.55
C ARG A 93 -7.06 15.17 19.73
N ILE A 94 -6.96 13.84 19.62
CA ILE A 94 -7.21 12.93 20.74
C ILE A 94 -6.22 13.16 21.90
N GLY A 95 -5.00 13.63 21.66
CA GLY A 95 -4.12 14.06 22.75
C GLY A 95 -4.60 15.32 23.47
N GLN A 96 -5.35 16.19 22.77
CA GLN A 96 -5.71 17.53 23.23
C GLN A 96 -7.06 17.64 23.95
N THR A 97 -8.06 16.81 23.64
CA THR A 97 -9.37 16.98 24.32
C THR A 97 -9.27 16.60 25.81
N PRO A 98 -9.81 17.43 26.72
CA PRO A 98 -9.78 17.19 28.16
C PRO A 98 -10.40 15.85 28.58
N GLN A 99 -9.87 15.26 29.66
CA GLN A 99 -10.39 14.00 30.21
C GLN A 99 -11.86 14.12 30.69
N SER A 100 -12.27 15.31 31.13
CA SER A 100 -13.65 15.62 31.52
C SER A 100 -14.67 15.47 30.39
N GLU A 101 -14.24 15.65 29.14
CA GLU A 101 -15.09 15.52 27.95
C GLU A 101 -15.10 14.08 27.40
N ARG A 102 -14.44 13.15 28.10
CA ARG A 102 -14.26 11.76 27.68
C ARG A 102 -14.60 10.74 28.76
N PRO A 103 -15.72 10.86 29.49
CA PRO A 103 -16.05 9.93 30.56
C PRO A 103 -16.24 8.47 30.07
N ALA A 104 -16.60 8.28 28.79
CA ALA A 104 -16.79 6.96 28.18
C ALA A 104 -15.51 6.32 27.64
N LEU A 105 -14.42 7.08 27.47
CA LEU A 105 -13.10 6.54 27.13
C LEU A 105 -12.36 6.25 28.44
N SER A 106 -12.79 5.22 29.15
CA SER A 106 -12.07 4.68 30.31
C SER A 106 -10.77 4.00 29.85
N GLY A 107 -9.79 4.79 29.41
CA GLY A 107 -8.52 4.28 28.90
C GLY A 107 -7.68 5.37 28.23
N ASN A 108 -6.42 5.05 27.94
CA ASN A 108 -5.52 5.93 27.18
C ASN A 108 -6.03 6.03 25.72
N PRO A 109 -6.54 7.18 25.26
CA PRO A 109 -7.15 7.30 23.93
C PRO A 109 -6.15 7.05 22.78
N GLY A 110 -4.87 7.34 22.99
CA GLY A 110 -3.81 7.00 22.04
C GLY A 110 -3.65 5.49 21.88
N ARG A 111 -3.82 4.73 22.96
CA ARG A 111 -3.81 3.25 22.91
C ARG A 111 -4.99 2.70 22.10
N LEU A 112 -6.18 3.26 22.30
CA LEU A 112 -7.38 2.86 21.53
C LEU A 112 -7.21 3.15 20.03
N ALA A 113 -6.65 4.31 19.66
CA ALA A 113 -6.36 4.63 18.26
C ALA A 113 -5.38 3.62 17.63
N GLN A 114 -4.33 3.23 18.35
CA GLN A 114 -3.38 2.21 17.88
C GLN A 114 -4.02 0.82 17.77
N GLU A 115 -4.81 0.40 18.76
CA GLU A 115 -5.51 -0.89 18.76
C GLU A 115 -6.50 -0.98 17.59
N THR A 116 -7.29 0.06 17.37
CA THR A 116 -8.24 0.12 16.25
C THR A 116 -7.52 0.17 14.90
N GLY A 117 -6.37 0.86 14.79
CA GLY A 117 -5.54 0.85 13.60
C GLY A 117 -5.02 -0.56 13.26
N ARG A 118 -4.48 -1.28 14.24
CA ARG A 118 -4.03 -2.68 14.06
C ARG A 118 -5.17 -3.63 13.69
N ALA A 119 -6.30 -3.52 14.38
CA ALA A 119 -7.47 -4.35 14.11
C ALA A 119 -8.02 -4.10 12.69
N TRP A 120 -8.02 -2.83 12.24
CA TRP A 120 -8.40 -2.48 10.87
C TRP A 120 -7.43 -3.07 9.84
N GLN A 121 -6.11 -2.95 10.05
CA GLN A 121 -5.12 -3.53 9.12
C GLN A 121 -5.27 -5.05 9.00
N ASP A 122 -5.43 -5.76 10.11
CA ASP A 122 -5.64 -7.22 10.11
C ASP A 122 -6.94 -7.61 9.39
N TRP A 123 -8.04 -6.90 9.66
CA TRP A 123 -9.31 -7.12 8.99
C TRP A 123 -9.22 -6.86 7.48
N VAL A 124 -8.63 -5.74 7.04
CA VAL A 124 -8.47 -5.40 5.61
C VAL A 124 -7.66 -6.46 4.87
N GLN A 125 -6.55 -6.92 5.45
CA GLN A 125 -5.72 -7.97 4.84
C GLN A 125 -6.50 -9.29 4.68
N LYS A 126 -7.28 -9.68 5.68
CA LYS A 126 -8.13 -10.88 5.62
C LYS A 126 -9.26 -10.73 4.60
N GLN A 127 -9.90 -9.57 4.55
CA GLN A 127 -10.98 -9.27 3.62
C GLN A 127 -10.49 -9.32 2.16
N CYS A 128 -9.39 -8.64 1.83
CA CYS A 128 -8.89 -8.63 0.46
C CYS A 128 -8.32 -9.98 0.03
N ARG A 129 -7.73 -10.75 0.97
CA ARG A 129 -7.35 -12.14 0.72
C ARG A 129 -8.57 -13.03 0.47
N LEU A 130 -9.69 -12.81 1.17
CA LEU A 130 -10.93 -13.53 0.93
C LEU A 130 -11.46 -13.25 -0.49
N GLU A 131 -11.42 -12.00 -0.94
CA GLU A 131 -11.81 -11.63 -2.31
C GLU A 131 -10.90 -12.29 -3.37
N ARG A 132 -9.59 -12.32 -3.12
CA ARG A 132 -8.65 -13.08 -3.95
C ARG A 132 -8.97 -14.56 -4.01
N VAL A 133 -9.31 -15.18 -2.88
CA VAL A 133 -9.70 -16.60 -2.82
C VAL A 133 -11.00 -16.82 -3.59
N ALA A 134 -11.97 -15.92 -3.46
CA ALA A 134 -13.23 -15.98 -4.20
C ALA A 134 -13.04 -15.86 -5.71
N ALA A 135 -12.01 -15.14 -6.17
CA ALA A 135 -11.62 -15.06 -7.58
C ALA A 135 -10.99 -16.35 -8.14
N GLY A 136 -10.62 -17.31 -7.28
CA GLY A 136 -10.15 -18.64 -7.67
C GLY A 136 -8.90 -18.65 -8.57
N HIS A 137 -9.05 -19.23 -9.76
CA HIS A 137 -7.97 -19.38 -10.74
C HIS A 137 -7.84 -18.20 -11.72
N SER A 138 -8.54 -17.09 -11.49
CA SER A 138 -8.38 -15.89 -12.30
C SER A 138 -6.92 -15.40 -12.28
N ASP A 139 -6.42 -15.05 -13.46
CA ASP A 139 -5.17 -14.30 -13.68
C ASP A 139 -5.20 -12.92 -13.00
N ARG A 140 -6.38 -12.32 -12.86
CA ARG A 140 -6.60 -11.02 -12.21
C ARG A 140 -6.69 -11.06 -10.68
N ARG A 141 -6.57 -12.24 -10.06
CA ARG A 141 -6.73 -12.38 -8.59
C ARG A 141 -5.81 -11.50 -7.75
N ALA A 142 -4.62 -11.16 -8.27
CA ALA A 142 -3.69 -10.26 -7.59
C ALA A 142 -4.15 -8.80 -7.70
N ILE A 143 -4.58 -8.36 -8.89
CA ILE A 143 -5.18 -7.03 -9.12
C ILE A 143 -6.42 -6.84 -8.23
N ILE A 144 -7.24 -7.88 -8.07
CA ILE A 144 -8.42 -7.87 -7.20
C ILE A 144 -8.02 -7.61 -5.74
N GLU A 145 -7.00 -8.31 -5.23
CA GLU A 145 -6.49 -8.10 -3.86
C GLU A 145 -5.98 -6.67 -3.69
N ASP A 146 -5.14 -6.19 -4.62
CA ASP A 146 -4.52 -4.87 -4.55
C ASP A 146 -5.57 -3.74 -4.69
N THR A 147 -6.58 -3.94 -5.54
CA THR A 147 -7.73 -3.01 -5.70
C THR A 147 -8.56 -2.95 -4.43
N CYS A 148 -8.88 -4.11 -3.81
CA CYS A 148 -9.57 -4.14 -2.52
C CYS A 148 -8.78 -3.39 -1.45
N LEU A 149 -7.45 -3.58 -1.39
CA LEU A 149 -6.59 -2.88 -0.44
C LEU A 149 -6.66 -1.37 -0.65
N ARG A 150 -6.57 -0.90 -1.91
CA ARG A 150 -6.66 0.52 -2.27
C ARG A 150 -7.99 1.10 -1.83
N ASP A 151 -9.09 0.47 -2.20
CA ASP A 151 -10.45 0.95 -1.95
C ASP A 151 -10.77 1.03 -0.46
N LEU A 152 -10.41 -0.01 0.32
CA LEU A 152 -10.58 0.01 1.78
C LEU A 152 -9.67 1.02 2.47
N THR A 153 -8.46 1.27 1.95
CA THR A 153 -7.55 2.30 2.46
C THR A 153 -8.11 3.70 2.20
N ALA A 154 -8.64 3.96 1.01
CA ALA A 154 -9.34 5.21 0.69
C ALA A 154 -10.58 5.43 1.59
N ALA A 155 -11.35 4.37 1.85
CA ALA A 155 -12.48 4.42 2.78
C ALA A 155 -12.05 4.74 4.22
N ARG A 156 -10.92 4.17 4.68
CA ARG A 156 -10.33 4.48 5.99
C ARG A 156 -9.90 5.94 6.07
N TYR A 157 -9.25 6.45 5.04
CA TYR A 157 -8.88 7.87 4.97
C TYR A 157 -10.11 8.78 5.13
N ARG A 158 -11.19 8.53 4.36
CA ARG A 158 -12.45 9.26 4.49
C ARG A 158 -12.99 9.22 5.93
N ARG A 159 -12.97 8.06 6.57
CA ARG A 159 -13.45 7.90 7.95
C ARG A 159 -12.61 8.69 8.94
N LEU A 160 -11.29 8.75 8.75
CA LEU A 160 -10.39 9.54 9.57
C LEU A 160 -10.59 11.03 9.39
N LEU A 161 -10.85 11.52 8.17
CA LEU A 161 -11.22 12.92 7.94
C LEU A 161 -12.52 13.29 8.68
N ALA A 162 -13.52 12.43 8.62
CA ALA A 162 -14.78 12.67 9.35
C ALA A 162 -14.55 12.69 10.87
N LEU A 163 -13.70 11.81 11.40
CA LEU A 163 -13.34 11.80 12.82
C LEU A 163 -12.53 13.05 13.20
N ASP A 164 -11.58 13.47 12.37
CA ASP A 164 -10.80 14.70 12.55
C ASP A 164 -11.70 15.94 12.61
N ALA A 165 -12.74 16.01 11.77
CA ALA A 165 -13.73 17.08 11.78
C ALA A 165 -14.58 17.09 13.07
N ILE A 166 -15.01 15.90 13.54
CA ILE A 166 -15.74 15.78 14.82
C ILE A 166 -14.88 16.25 15.99
N LEU A 167 -13.60 15.87 16.02
CA LEU A 167 -12.65 16.23 17.06
C LEU A 167 -12.16 17.68 16.95
N GLY A 168 -12.21 18.25 15.75
CA GLY A 168 -11.80 19.62 15.46
C GLY A 168 -12.79 20.69 15.89
N GLY A 169 -14.00 20.29 16.31
CA GLY A 169 -15.03 21.22 16.78
C GLY A 169 -15.49 22.17 15.67
N ASN A 170 -16.19 21.62 14.66
CA ASN A 170 -17.10 22.44 13.86
C ASN A 170 -18.06 23.21 14.77
#